data_AF-D8QT03-F1
#
_entry.id   AF-D8QT03-F1
#
_cell.length_a   1.000
_cell.length_b   1.000
_cell.length_c   1.000
_cell.angle_alpha   90.00
_cell.angle_beta   90.00
_cell.angle_gamma   90.00
#
_symmetry.space_group_name_H-M   'P 1'
#
loop_
_entity.id
_entity.type
_entity.pdbx_description
1 polymer ?
#
loop_
_entity_poly.entity_id
_entity_poly.type
_entity_poly.pdbx_seq_one_letter_code
_entity_poly.pdbx_strand_id
1 'polypeptide(L)'
;SFTMFVMVLVLISFFLAKASYFDVYFGPGCHNDMQHYSVCGCLNIHPSYHGGFKFVYEGQPIRTYNQPFCQDEVSTTISTIRQATTMYSCNQVFQFQSIFFQC
;
A
#
# COMPACT_ATOMS: atom_id res chain seq x y z
N SER A 1 -18.46 37.93 11.62
CA SER A 1 -17.50 36.91 12.09
C SER A 1 -17.81 35.47 11.72
N PHE A 2 -19.03 35.10 11.32
CA PHE A 2 -19.37 33.70 10.99
C PHE A 2 -18.70 33.20 9.69
N THR A 3 -18.51 34.09 8.72
CA THR A 3 -17.90 33.80 7.41
C THR A 3 -16.42 33.39 7.49
N MET A 4 -15.65 33.94 8.43
CA MET A 4 -14.25 33.54 8.66
C MET A 4 -14.15 32.08 9.14
N PHE A 5 -15.05 31.64 10.03
CA PHE A 5 -15.03 30.27 10.56
C PHE A 5 -15.33 29.21 9.50
N VAL A 6 -16.28 29.49 8.59
CA VAL A 6 -16.62 28.58 7.49
C VAL A 6 -15.45 28.45 6.52
N MET A 7 -14.72 29.53 6.24
CA MET A 7 -13.57 29.52 5.34
C MET A 7 -12.40 28.70 5.91
N VAL A 8 -12.16 28.80 7.22
CA VAL A 8 -11.11 28.02 7.91
C VAL A 8 -11.45 26.52 7.94
N LEU A 9 -12.72 26.14 8.16
CA LEU A 9 -13.15 24.74 8.16
C LEU A 9 -13.00 24.07 6.77
N VAL A 10 -13.28 24.79 5.69
CA VAL A 10 -13.07 24.29 4.33
C VAL A 10 -11.58 24.12 4.03
N LEU A 11 -10.72 25.04 4.48
CA LEU A 11 -9.27 24.93 4.32
C LEU A 11 -8.65 23.74 5.09
N ILE A 12 -9.20 23.42 6.26
CA ILE A 12 -8.81 22.24 7.06
C ILE A 12 -9.25 20.94 6.39
N SER A 13 -10.36 20.91 5.66
CA SER A 13 -10.85 19.68 5.00
C SER A 13 -9.95 19.17 3.86
N PHE A 14 -8.97 19.97 3.43
CA PHE A 14 -7.89 19.55 2.51
C PHE A 14 -6.69 18.91 3.22
N PHE A 15 -6.79 18.56 4.50
CA PHE A 15 -5.84 17.62 5.10
C PHE A 15 -5.80 16.39 4.21
N LEU A 16 -4.70 16.28 3.43
CA LEU A 16 -4.50 15.26 2.41
C LEU A 16 -4.95 13.93 2.98
N ALA A 17 -6.00 13.35 2.42
CA ALA A 17 -6.37 11.97 2.70
C ALA A 17 -5.18 11.12 2.26
N LYS A 18 -4.28 10.84 3.20
CA LYS A 18 -3.12 10.04 2.94
C LYS A 18 -3.58 8.60 2.85
N ALA A 19 -3.46 8.04 1.65
CA ALA A 19 -3.72 6.63 1.41
C ALA A 19 -2.43 5.86 1.61
N SER A 20 -2.54 4.72 2.29
CA SER A 20 -1.48 3.72 2.27
C SER A 20 -1.19 3.33 0.83
N TYR A 21 0.05 3.01 0.54
CA TYR A 21 0.45 2.57 -0.79
C TYR A 21 1.48 1.46 -0.73
N PHE A 22 1.58 0.73 -1.83
CA PHE A 22 2.41 -0.44 -1.99
C PHE A 22 3.16 -0.33 -3.32
N ASP A 23 4.47 -0.26 -3.22
CA ASP A 23 5.38 -0.22 -4.35
C ASP A 23 6.03 -1.59 -4.50
N VAL A 24 6.09 -2.10 -5.72
CA VAL A 24 6.81 -3.33 -6.07
C VAL A 24 7.81 -3.07 -7.17
N TYR A 25 8.90 -3.83 -7.18
CA TYR A 25 10.02 -3.59 -8.09
C TYR A 25 10.25 -4.77 -9.03
N PHE A 26 10.60 -4.45 -10.27
CA PHE A 26 10.94 -5.39 -11.33
C PHE A 26 12.31 -6.05 -11.06
N GLY A 27 12.44 -7.36 -11.28
CA GLY A 27 13.72 -8.06 -11.09
C GLY A 27 14.27 -7.97 -9.66
N PRO A 28 15.41 -8.56 -9.31
CA PRO A 28 15.85 -8.66 -7.92
C PRO A 28 16.10 -7.29 -7.24
N GLY A 29 15.52 -7.11 -6.06
CA GLY A 29 15.69 -5.94 -5.21
C GLY A 29 14.78 -4.75 -5.53
N CYS A 30 15.17 -3.55 -5.09
CA CYS A 30 14.35 -2.32 -5.19
C CYS A 30 14.97 -1.22 -6.07
N HIS A 31 15.81 -1.60 -7.04
CA HIS A 31 16.61 -0.65 -7.83
C HIS A 31 16.13 -0.45 -9.27
N ASN A 32 15.25 -1.33 -9.76
CA ASN A 32 14.73 -1.27 -11.13
C ASN A 32 13.36 -0.59 -11.16
N ASP A 33 12.67 -0.72 -12.31
CA ASP A 33 11.32 -0.21 -12.52
C ASP A 33 10.36 -0.61 -11.40
N MET A 34 9.49 0.34 -11.05
CA MET A 34 8.56 0.23 -9.93
C MET A 34 7.11 0.29 -10.41
N GLN A 35 6.25 -0.53 -9.83
CA GLN A 35 4.80 -0.44 -9.97
C GLN A 35 4.18 0.01 -8.65
N HIS A 36 3.33 1.03 -8.72
CA HIS A 36 2.69 1.68 -7.57
C HIS A 36 1.23 1.26 -7.43
N TYR A 37 0.80 0.91 -6.21
CA TYR A 37 -0.57 0.55 -5.87
C TYR A 37 -1.06 1.36 -4.67
N SER A 38 -2.14 2.11 -4.83
CA SER A 38 -2.75 2.94 -3.77
C SER A 38 -4.27 2.97 -3.81
N VAL A 39 -4.87 2.16 -4.68
CA VAL A 39 -6.33 2.10 -4.86
C VAL A 39 -6.95 1.01 -3.97
N CYS A 40 -8.18 1.24 -3.54
CA CYS A 40 -8.93 0.30 -2.70
C CYS A 40 -9.28 -1.00 -3.44
N GLY A 41 -9.46 -2.07 -2.66
CA GLY A 41 -9.87 -3.36 -3.19
C GLY A 41 -8.70 -4.26 -3.55
N CYS A 42 -8.99 -5.28 -4.35
CA CYS A 42 -8.02 -6.30 -4.73
C CYS A 42 -7.22 -5.89 -5.97
N LEU A 43 -5.90 -6.04 -5.88
CA LEU A 43 -4.95 -5.70 -6.93
C LEU A 43 -3.99 -6.84 -7.17
N ASN A 44 -3.83 -7.20 -8.44
CA ASN A 44 -2.85 -8.20 -8.85
C ASN A 44 -1.49 -7.56 -9.09
N ILE A 45 -0.47 -8.21 -8.57
CA ILE A 45 0.92 -7.89 -8.83
C ILE A 45 1.31 -8.53 -10.16
N HIS A 46 1.94 -7.75 -11.03
CA HIS A 46 2.43 -8.29 -12.29
C HIS A 46 3.54 -9.32 -12.02
N PRO A 47 3.57 -10.48 -12.70
CA PRO A 47 4.53 -11.56 -12.39
C PRO A 47 6.00 -11.14 -12.39
N SER A 48 6.37 -10.15 -13.21
CA SER A 48 7.74 -9.63 -13.29
C SER A 48 8.16 -8.71 -12.15
N TYR A 49 7.23 -8.27 -11.30
CA TYR A 49 7.46 -7.28 -10.23
C TYR A 49 7.48 -7.93 -8.84
N HIS A 50 8.26 -9.01 -8.67
CA HIS A 50 8.41 -9.73 -7.40
C HIS A 50 9.76 -9.47 -6.71
N GLY A 51 10.53 -8.51 -7.22
CA GLY A 51 11.89 -8.22 -6.82
C GLY A 51 12.12 -7.82 -5.38
N GLY A 52 11.17 -7.07 -4.89
CA GLY A 52 11.17 -6.41 -3.60
C GLY A 52 9.95 -5.50 -3.54
N PHE A 53 9.64 -5.03 -2.35
CA PHE A 53 8.50 -4.14 -2.16
C PHE A 53 8.78 -3.10 -1.08
N LYS A 54 7.97 -2.03 -1.13
CA LYS A 54 7.86 -1.01 -0.10
C LYS A 54 6.39 -0.75 0.16
N PHE A 55 5.96 -1.00 1.39
CA PHE A 55 4.65 -0.64 1.88
C PHE A 55 4.75 0.62 2.74
N VAL A 56 3.88 1.59 2.51
CA VAL A 56 3.72 2.75 3.39
C VAL A 56 2.30 2.78 3.92
N TYR A 57 2.19 2.83 5.24
CA TYR A 57 0.93 2.86 5.96
C TYR A 57 0.58 4.29 6.35
N GLU A 58 -0.56 4.76 5.88
CA GLU A 58 -1.10 6.09 6.20
C GLU A 58 -2.52 5.99 6.79
N GLY A 59 -2.95 4.79 7.18
CA GLY A 59 -4.23 4.55 7.85
C GLY A 59 -4.95 3.28 7.41
N GLN A 60 -4.60 2.73 6.24
CA GLN A 60 -5.23 1.54 5.69
C GLN A 60 -4.26 0.34 5.74
N PRO A 61 -4.60 -0.77 6.42
CA PRO A 61 -3.79 -1.99 6.35
C PRO A 61 -3.99 -2.67 5.00
N ILE A 62 -3.03 -3.54 4.64
CA ILE A 62 -3.16 -4.39 3.45
C ILE A 62 -3.13 -5.86 3.82
N ARG A 63 -3.79 -6.68 3.01
CA ARG A 63 -3.67 -8.15 3.07
C ARG A 63 -2.97 -8.63 1.82
N THR A 64 -2.10 -9.62 1.95
CA THR A 64 -1.41 -10.24 0.83
C THR A 64 -1.91 -11.67 0.64
N TYR A 65 -1.91 -12.11 -0.62
CA TYR A 65 -2.43 -13.41 -1.03
C TYR A 65 -1.45 -14.08 -1.99
N ASN A 66 -1.25 -15.39 -1.82
CA ASN A 66 -0.37 -16.17 -2.71
C ASN A 66 -1.03 -16.52 -4.05
N GLN A 67 -2.34 -16.26 -4.18
CA GLN A 67 -3.09 -16.42 -5.43
C GLN A 67 -3.44 -15.04 -6.01
N PRO A 68 -3.67 -14.95 -7.33
CA PRO A 68 -4.21 -13.76 -7.94
C PRO A 68 -5.66 -13.54 -7.51
N PHE A 69 -6.14 -12.31 -7.71
CA PHE A 69 -7.50 -11.84 -7.46
C PHE A 69 -7.94 -11.95 -6.00
N CYS A 70 -6.99 -11.95 -5.05
CA CYS A 70 -7.24 -12.10 -3.63
C CYS A 70 -8.12 -13.32 -3.33
N GLN A 71 -7.98 -14.35 -4.17
CA GLN A 71 -8.55 -15.66 -3.93
C GLN A 71 -7.70 -16.36 -2.87
N ASP A 72 -8.31 -17.31 -2.15
CA ASP A 72 -7.70 -18.08 -1.06
C ASP A 72 -7.66 -17.41 0.33
N GLU A 73 -7.28 -18.18 1.35
CA GLU A 73 -7.01 -17.69 2.69
C GLU A 73 -5.90 -16.62 2.68
N VAL A 74 -6.06 -15.61 3.53
CA VAL A 74 -5.11 -14.50 3.64
C VAL A 74 -3.72 -15.05 3.97
N SER A 75 -2.76 -14.92 3.07
CA SER A 75 -1.40 -15.42 3.29
C SER A 75 -0.74 -14.67 4.43
N THR A 76 -0.89 -13.34 4.48
CA THR A 76 -0.40 -12.50 5.56
C THR A 76 -1.18 -11.20 5.57
N THR A 77 -1.56 -10.73 6.76
CA THR A 77 -2.01 -9.34 6.90
C THR A 77 -0.81 -8.48 7.20
N ILE A 78 -0.46 -7.58 6.27
CA ILE A 78 0.57 -6.58 6.50
C ILE A 78 -0.12 -5.36 7.12
N SER A 79 -0.02 -5.28 8.43
CA SER A 79 -0.31 -4.08 9.21
C SER A 79 0.99 -3.61 9.86
N THR A 80 1.12 -2.30 10.04
CA THR A 80 2.30 -1.78 10.72
C THR A 80 2.25 -2.08 12.20
N ILE A 81 3.32 -2.71 12.70
CA ILE A 81 3.49 -2.99 14.12
C ILE A 81 3.90 -1.67 14.80
N ARG A 82 2.93 -1.02 15.45
CA ARG A 82 2.97 0.07 16.46
C ARG A 82 3.94 1.26 16.34
N GLN A 83 4.89 1.34 15.41
CA GLN A 83 5.86 2.45 15.29
C GLN A 83 6.47 2.65 13.89
N ALA A 84 6.45 1.65 13.01
CA ALA A 84 7.01 1.78 11.65
C ALA A 84 5.90 2.04 10.63
N THR A 85 5.79 3.24 10.08
CA THR A 85 4.83 3.59 9.00
C THR A 85 5.27 3.08 7.62
N THR A 86 6.45 2.47 7.52
CA THR A 86 6.99 1.96 6.25
C THR A 86 7.63 0.60 6.48
N MET A 87 7.29 -0.37 5.64
CA MET A 87 7.90 -1.69 5.59
C MET A 87 8.55 -1.89 4.22
N TYR A 88 9.78 -2.38 4.19
CA TYR A 88 10.53 -2.57 2.95
C TYR A 88 11.20 -3.95 2.95
N SER A 89 11.24 -4.58 1.78
CA SER A 89 11.97 -5.82 1.56
C SER A 89 12.63 -5.76 0.20
N CYS A 90 13.94 -5.55 0.18
CA CYS A 90 14.73 -5.37 -1.05
C CYS A 90 15.83 -6.43 -1.23
N ASN A 91 15.97 -7.34 -0.27
CA ASN A 91 17.03 -8.36 -0.28
C ASN A 91 16.51 -9.73 -0.72
N GLN A 92 15.20 -9.87 -0.93
CA GLN A 92 14.56 -11.14 -1.24
C GLN A 92 13.35 -10.94 -2.13
N VAL A 93 13.14 -11.91 -3.02
CA VAL A 93 11.95 -12.03 -3.86
C VAL A 93 10.78 -12.41 -2.97
N PHE A 94 9.64 -11.73 -3.11
CA PHE A 94 8.43 -12.07 -2.34
C PHE A 94 7.51 -13.02 -3.12
N GLN A 95 6.60 -13.70 -2.42
CA GLN A 95 5.83 -14.83 -2.97
C GLN A 95 4.34 -14.53 -3.23
N PHE A 96 3.79 -13.45 -2.65
CA PHE A 96 2.38 -13.11 -2.83
C PHE A 96 2.12 -12.52 -4.22
N GLN A 97 1.00 -12.91 -4.82
CA GLN A 97 0.59 -12.54 -6.19
C GLN A 97 -0.43 -11.40 -6.22
N SER A 98 -1.14 -11.14 -5.11
CA SER A 98 -2.11 -10.06 -5.03
C SER A 98 -2.17 -9.43 -3.64
N ILE A 99 -2.64 -8.18 -3.61
CA ILE A 99 -2.78 -7.36 -2.41
C ILE A 99 -4.20 -6.80 -2.34
N PHE A 100 -4.72 -6.67 -1.13
CA PHE A 100 -6.02 -6.06 -0.86
C PHE A 100 -5.85 -4.87 0.07
N PHE A 101 -6.21 -3.68 -0.39
CA PHE A 101 -6.29 -2.48 0.44
C PHE A 101 -7.63 -2.45 1.17
N GLN A 102 -7.58 -2.46 2.51
CA GLN A 102 -8.76 -2.31 3.33
C GLN A 102 -9.12 -0.82 3.44
N CYS A 103 -10.08 -0.43 2.61
CA CYS A 103 -10.89 0.76 2.74
C CYS A 103 -12.28 0.32 3.24
#